data_AF-A0A969FL94-F1
#
_entry.id   AF-A0A969FL94-F1
#
_cell.length_a   1.000
_cell.length_b   1.000
_cell.length_c   1.000
_cell.angle_alpha   90.00
_cell.angle_beta   90.00
_cell.angle_gamma   90.00
#
_symmetry.space_group_name_H-M   'P 1'
#
loop_
_entity.id
_entity.type
_entity.pdbx_description
1 polymer ?
#
loop_
_entity_poly.entity_id
_entity_poly.type
_entity_poly.pdbx_seq_one_letter_code
_entity_poly.pdbx_strand_id
1 'polypeptide(L)'
;MTTDAAVIQEAQTHALGAKGIVTMLQDVNVVTTDDIEQAGAILEDVKDRYKVLKKRLDEITKPLNQALKSTRGLFAPALNGLAEAESILKTKIGAAKTAIEQRRLDAAQAARRALAEGNAVIAASIEIERPPQDAAGVQFRKVWTFEVVEPERVPRDFMSIDEQKIRAFVSMHKDGAQIPGVRIFQKDVVVSR
;
A
#
# COMPACT_ATOMS: atom_id res chain seq x y z
N MET A 1 -23.60 7.63 16.09
CA MET A 1 -24.34 6.61 15.32
C MET A 1 -24.03 5.26 15.96
N THR A 2 -24.69 4.98 17.07
CA THR A 2 -24.69 3.67 17.71
C THR A 2 -25.37 2.70 16.75
N THR A 3 -24.70 1.61 16.38
CA THR A 3 -25.33 0.52 15.64
C THR A 3 -26.61 0.16 16.39
N ASP A 4 -27.74 0.27 15.71
CA ASP A 4 -29.06 0.04 16.30
C ASP A 4 -29.06 -1.29 17.03
N ALA A 5 -29.49 -1.30 18.30
CA ALA A 5 -29.46 -2.49 19.15
C ALA A 5 -30.23 -3.66 18.48
N ALA A 6 -31.24 -3.33 17.67
CA ALA A 6 -31.98 -4.29 16.87
C ALA A 6 -31.10 -5.01 15.81
N VAL A 7 -30.23 -4.28 15.11
CA VAL A 7 -29.33 -4.85 14.08
C VAL A 7 -28.25 -5.72 14.72
N ILE A 8 -27.76 -5.34 15.89
CA ILE A 8 -26.80 -6.15 16.66
C ILE A 8 -27.46 -7.49 17.07
N GLN A 9 -28.69 -7.44 17.57
CA GLN A 9 -29.44 -8.64 17.98
C GLN A 9 -29.76 -9.55 16.78
N GLU A 10 -30.15 -8.98 15.64
CA GLU A 10 -30.37 -9.68 14.36
C GLU A 10 -29.09 -10.43 13.95
N ALA A 11 -27.95 -9.73 13.90
CA ALA A 11 -26.66 -10.32 13.53
C ALA A 11 -26.20 -11.43 14.48
N GLN A 12 -26.37 -11.25 15.80
CA GLN A 12 -26.04 -12.26 16.80
C GLN A 12 -26.87 -13.54 16.62
N THR A 13 -28.17 -13.40 16.33
CA THR A 13 -29.07 -14.52 16.10
C THR A 13 -28.64 -15.34 14.87
N HIS A 14 -28.31 -14.66 13.77
CA HIS A 14 -27.80 -15.33 12.57
C HIS A 14 -26.43 -15.98 12.78
N ALA A 15 -25.54 -15.36 13.59
CA ALA A 15 -24.25 -15.95 13.93
C ALA A 15 -24.38 -17.23 14.76
N LEU A 16 -25.31 -17.27 15.72
CA LEU A 16 -25.65 -18.48 16.47
C LEU A 16 -26.19 -19.58 15.55
N GLY A 17 -27.10 -19.25 14.64
CA GLY A 17 -27.63 -20.20 13.66
C GLY A 17 -26.56 -20.78 12.74
N ALA A 18 -25.66 -19.94 12.22
CA ALA A 18 -24.55 -20.38 11.38
C ALA A 18 -23.57 -21.30 12.13
N LYS A 19 -23.26 -21.00 13.40
CA LYS A 19 -22.45 -21.89 14.25
C LYS A 19 -23.11 -23.25 14.42
N GLY A 20 -24.43 -23.28 14.64
CA GLY A 20 -25.18 -24.54 14.73
C GLY A 20 -25.07 -25.40 13.47
N ILE A 21 -25.17 -24.78 12.30
CA ILE A 21 -24.99 -25.49 11.01
C ILE A 21 -23.57 -26.04 10.89
N VAL A 22 -22.55 -25.26 11.25
CA VAL A 22 -21.16 -25.73 11.22
C VAL A 22 -20.95 -26.94 12.13
N THR A 23 -21.47 -26.90 13.37
CA THR A 23 -21.39 -28.05 14.28
C THR A 23 -22.10 -29.27 13.70
N MET A 24 -23.27 -29.09 13.09
CA MET A 24 -24.01 -30.18 12.45
C MET A 24 -23.21 -30.82 11.29
N LEU A 25 -22.47 -30.01 10.54
CA LEU A 25 -21.67 -30.49 9.39
C LEU A 25 -20.35 -31.16 9.78
N GLN A 26 -19.85 -30.96 11.01
CA GLN A 26 -18.58 -31.57 11.46
C GLN A 26 -18.64 -33.11 11.50
N ASP A 27 -19.81 -33.66 11.79
CA ASP A 27 -20.02 -35.11 11.90
C ASP A 27 -20.62 -35.73 10.63
N VAL A 28 -20.87 -34.92 9.59
CA VAL A 28 -21.39 -35.43 8.30
C VAL A 28 -20.27 -36.12 7.54
N ASN A 29 -20.43 -37.43 7.35
CA ASN A 29 -19.53 -38.24 6.53
C ASN A 29 -20.20 -38.53 5.18
N VAL A 30 -19.59 -38.05 4.08
CA VAL A 30 -20.10 -38.25 2.73
C VAL A 30 -19.29 -39.38 2.07
N VAL A 31 -19.89 -40.57 1.97
CA VAL A 31 -19.21 -41.77 1.45
C VAL A 31 -19.93 -42.35 0.24
N THR A 32 -21.25 -42.23 0.20
CA THR A 32 -22.11 -42.80 -0.84
C THR A 32 -22.63 -41.74 -1.80
N THR A 33 -23.13 -42.17 -2.96
CA THR A 33 -23.78 -41.28 -3.94
C THR A 33 -25.02 -40.60 -3.35
N ASP A 34 -25.80 -41.29 -2.51
CA ASP A 34 -26.96 -40.73 -1.82
C ASP A 34 -26.54 -39.63 -0.83
N ASP A 35 -25.41 -39.82 -0.12
CA ASP A 35 -24.83 -38.79 0.75
C ASP A 35 -24.45 -37.52 -0.03
N ILE A 36 -23.98 -37.68 -1.28
CA ILE A 36 -23.64 -36.55 -2.16
C ILE A 36 -24.91 -35.77 -2.53
N GLU A 37 -26.01 -36.46 -2.84
CA GLU A 37 -27.29 -35.81 -3.18
C GLU A 37 -27.88 -35.05 -1.97
N GLN A 38 -27.86 -35.68 -0.80
CA GLN A 38 -28.31 -35.05 0.45
C GLN A 38 -27.41 -33.88 0.86
N ALA A 39 -26.08 -34.03 0.77
CA ALA A 39 -25.13 -32.95 1.02
C ALA A 39 -25.31 -31.79 0.01
N GLY A 40 -25.68 -32.10 -1.23
CA GLY A 40 -26.03 -31.10 -2.25
C GLY A 40 -27.24 -30.25 -1.85
N ALA A 41 -28.30 -30.86 -1.30
CA ALA A 41 -29.46 -30.14 -0.81
C ALA A 41 -29.12 -29.23 0.39
N ILE A 42 -28.30 -29.72 1.33
CA ILE A 42 -27.83 -28.93 2.48
C ILE A 42 -26.95 -27.76 2.00
N LEU A 43 -26.08 -28.01 1.02
CA LEU A 43 -25.23 -26.97 0.43
C LEU A 43 -26.06 -25.84 -0.20
N GLU A 44 -27.17 -26.16 -0.88
CA GLU A 44 -28.02 -25.14 -1.48
C GLU A 44 -28.75 -24.29 -0.42
N ASP A 45 -29.29 -24.88 0.66
CA ASP A 45 -29.88 -24.11 1.77
C ASP A 45 -28.84 -23.18 2.44
N VAL A 46 -27.62 -23.68 2.65
CA VAL A 46 -26.51 -22.88 3.19
C VAL A 46 -26.21 -21.68 2.27
N LYS A 47 -26.17 -21.90 0.95
CA LYS A 47 -25.95 -20.83 -0.03
C LYS A 47 -27.08 -19.81 0.00
N ASP A 48 -28.33 -20.24 0.11
CA ASP A 48 -29.47 -19.33 0.12
C ASP A 48 -29.52 -18.48 1.39
N ARG A 49 -29.27 -19.07 2.56
CA ARG A 49 -29.12 -18.31 3.82
C ARG A 49 -27.97 -17.31 3.73
N TYR A 50 -26.84 -17.71 3.14
CA TYR A 50 -25.71 -16.81 2.92
C TYR A 50 -26.09 -15.63 2.01
N LYS A 51 -26.78 -15.88 0.89
CA LYS A 51 -27.23 -14.83 -0.05
C LYS A 51 -28.15 -13.82 0.65
N VAL A 52 -29.09 -14.28 1.46
CA VAL A 52 -30.02 -13.41 2.21
C VAL A 52 -29.26 -12.50 3.18
N LEU A 53 -28.35 -13.06 3.99
CA LEU A 53 -27.56 -12.29 4.94
C LEU A 53 -26.62 -11.30 4.25
N LYS A 54 -25.99 -11.72 3.15
CA LYS A 54 -25.15 -10.85 2.34
C LYS A 54 -25.95 -9.69 1.75
N LYS A 55 -27.16 -9.94 1.25
CA LYS A 55 -28.05 -8.89 0.74
C LYS A 55 -28.39 -7.88 1.85
N ARG A 56 -28.74 -8.36 3.04
CA ARG A 56 -29.02 -7.52 4.21
C ARG A 56 -27.81 -6.67 4.61
N LEU A 57 -26.61 -7.25 4.63
CA LEU A 57 -25.36 -6.55 4.86
C LEU A 57 -25.12 -5.46 3.80
N ASP A 58 -25.33 -5.79 2.53
CA ASP A 58 -25.15 -4.89 1.40
C ASP A 58 -26.11 -3.69 1.46
N GLU A 59 -27.38 -3.91 1.83
CA GLU A 59 -28.38 -2.84 2.01
C GLU A 59 -27.95 -1.80 3.04
N ILE A 60 -27.26 -2.23 4.10
CA ILE A 60 -26.73 -1.35 5.14
C ILE A 60 -25.43 -0.69 4.70
N THR A 61 -24.49 -1.47 4.16
CA THR A 61 -23.13 -1.01 3.89
C THR A 61 -22.99 -0.18 2.61
N LYS A 62 -23.76 -0.45 1.56
CA LYS A 62 -23.70 0.32 0.30
C LYS A 62 -23.95 1.82 0.48
N PRO A 63 -25.05 2.27 1.11
CA PRO A 63 -25.29 3.69 1.30
C PRO A 63 -24.25 4.33 2.22
N LEU A 64 -23.76 3.62 3.25
CA LEU A 64 -22.68 4.10 4.12
C LEU A 64 -21.36 4.27 3.36
N ASN A 65 -21.00 3.30 2.52
CA ASN A 65 -19.82 3.37 1.67
C ASN A 65 -19.94 4.50 0.63
N GLN A 66 -21.13 4.70 0.07
CA GLN A 66 -21.40 5.81 -0.85
C GLN A 66 -21.28 7.16 -0.14
N ALA A 67 -21.84 7.30 1.06
CA ALA A 67 -21.70 8.49 1.88
C ALA A 67 -20.23 8.75 2.23
N LEU A 68 -19.50 7.74 2.70
CA LEU A 68 -18.07 7.82 3.00
C LEU A 68 -17.26 8.25 1.77
N LYS A 69 -17.55 7.66 0.60
CA LYS A 69 -16.89 8.02 -0.67
C LYS A 69 -17.20 9.47 -1.06
N SER A 70 -18.46 9.89 -0.96
CA SER A 70 -18.90 11.25 -1.27
C SER A 70 -18.23 12.28 -0.38
N THR A 71 -18.26 12.06 0.95
CA THR A 71 -17.60 12.94 1.93
C THR A 71 -16.10 13.02 1.68
N ARG A 72 -15.41 11.89 1.44
CA ARG A 72 -14.00 11.90 1.05
C ARG A 72 -13.76 12.69 -0.23
N GLY A 73 -14.64 12.51 -1.22
CA GLY A 73 -14.59 13.25 -2.49
C GLY A 73 -14.71 14.77 -2.30
N LEU A 74 -15.53 15.23 -1.35
CA LEU A 74 -15.69 16.65 -1.05
C LEU A 74 -14.40 17.30 -0.52
N PHE A 75 -13.68 16.60 0.35
CA PHE A 75 -12.46 17.13 0.97
C PHE A 75 -11.17 16.81 0.19
N ALA A 76 -11.20 15.81 -0.70
CA ALA A 76 -10.02 15.36 -1.43
C ALA A 76 -9.30 16.49 -2.19
N PRO A 77 -9.97 17.40 -2.93
CA PRO A 77 -9.27 18.48 -3.64
C PRO A 77 -8.52 19.42 -2.69
N ALA A 78 -9.12 19.79 -1.56
CA ALA A 78 -8.49 20.66 -0.58
C ALA A 78 -7.30 19.98 0.11
N LEU A 79 -7.47 18.72 0.52
CA LEU A 79 -6.40 17.95 1.15
C LEU A 79 -5.23 17.71 0.18
N ASN A 80 -5.52 17.38 -1.07
CA ASN A 80 -4.50 17.20 -2.10
C ASN A 80 -3.77 18.51 -2.40
N GLY A 81 -4.49 19.63 -2.52
CA GLY A 81 -3.88 20.94 -2.75
C GLY A 81 -2.97 21.39 -1.60
N LEU A 82 -3.37 21.11 -0.34
CA LEU A 82 -2.52 21.39 0.83
C LEU A 82 -1.29 20.48 0.87
N ALA A 83 -1.44 19.19 0.54
CA ALA A 83 -0.32 18.26 0.46
C ALA A 83 0.67 18.64 -0.66
N GLU A 84 0.16 19.09 -1.81
CA GLU A 84 0.97 19.60 -2.91
C GLU A 84 1.70 20.89 -2.51
N ALA A 85 1.00 21.84 -1.89
CA ALA A 85 1.60 23.08 -1.39
C ALA A 85 2.72 22.79 -0.37
N GLU A 86 2.49 21.86 0.55
CA GLU A 86 3.48 21.39 1.52
C GLU A 86 4.70 20.78 0.81
N SER A 87 4.48 19.92 -0.19
CA SER A 87 5.55 19.30 -0.99
C SER A 87 6.39 20.32 -1.74
N ILE A 88 5.74 21.29 -2.39
CA ILE A 88 6.41 22.39 -3.11
C ILE A 88 7.25 23.20 -2.13
N LEU A 89 6.70 23.55 -0.96
CA LEU A 89 7.41 24.34 0.03
C LEU A 89 8.62 23.58 0.60
N LYS A 90 8.45 22.29 0.94
CA LYS A 90 9.56 21.42 1.38
C LYS A 90 10.67 21.34 0.34
N THR A 91 10.32 21.19 -0.93
CA THR A 91 11.27 21.14 -2.04
C THR A 91 12.04 22.45 -2.16
N LYS A 92 11.33 23.59 -2.13
CA LYS A 92 11.96 24.92 -2.19
C LYS A 92 12.87 25.18 -0.99
N ILE A 93 12.44 24.85 0.23
CA ILE A 93 13.26 24.98 1.45
C ILE A 93 14.51 24.10 1.36
N GLY A 94 14.37 22.85 0.90
CA GLY A 94 15.49 21.94 0.69
C GLY A 94 16.49 22.47 -0.34
N ALA A 95 16.01 22.93 -1.49
CA ALA A 95 16.82 23.53 -2.55
C ALA A 95 17.55 24.80 -2.07
N ALA A 96 16.86 25.68 -1.33
CA ALA A 96 17.48 26.88 -0.76
C ALA A 96 18.59 26.51 0.23
N LYS A 97 18.35 25.54 1.13
CA LYS A 97 19.37 25.08 2.07
C LYS A 97 20.61 24.52 1.35
N THR A 98 20.40 23.70 0.32
CA THR A 98 21.50 23.16 -0.48
C THR A 98 22.29 24.27 -1.19
N ALA A 99 21.59 25.24 -1.79
CA ALA A 99 22.23 26.36 -2.47
C ALA A 99 23.02 27.26 -1.51
N ILE A 100 22.48 27.56 -0.32
CA ILE A 100 23.19 28.31 0.72
C ILE A 100 24.46 27.55 1.13
N GLU A 101 24.35 26.25 1.40
CA GLU A 101 25.53 25.47 1.81
C GLU A 101 26.59 25.38 0.71
N GLN A 102 26.19 25.24 -0.56
CA GLN A 102 27.12 25.29 -1.69
C GLN A 102 27.85 26.64 -1.78
N ARG A 103 27.13 27.77 -1.74
CA ARG A 103 27.76 29.10 -1.74
C ARG A 103 28.72 29.30 -0.58
N ARG A 104 28.39 28.77 0.60
CA ARG A 104 29.28 28.82 1.78
C ARG A 104 30.56 28.03 1.56
N LEU A 105 30.46 26.84 0.98
CA LEU A 105 31.62 26.03 0.63
C LEU A 105 32.50 26.74 -0.41
N ASP A 106 31.91 27.32 -1.45
CA ASP A 106 32.63 28.03 -2.50
C ASP A 106 33.31 29.31 -1.97
N ALA A 107 32.59 30.12 -1.18
CA ALA A 107 33.13 31.32 -0.54
C ALA A 107 34.28 30.98 0.42
N ALA A 108 34.13 29.92 1.23
CA ALA A 108 35.19 29.47 2.12
C ALA A 108 36.41 28.95 1.35
N GLN A 109 36.22 28.26 0.23
CA GLN A 109 37.32 27.83 -0.64
C GLN A 109 38.02 29.01 -1.29
N ALA A 110 37.28 29.99 -1.81
CA ALA A 110 37.84 31.20 -2.40
C ALA A 110 38.65 32.02 -1.38
N ALA A 111 38.13 32.20 -0.17
CA ALA A 111 38.85 32.87 0.92
C ALA A 111 40.14 32.12 1.31
N ARG A 112 40.10 30.79 1.38
CA ARG A 112 41.29 29.97 1.63
C ARG A 112 42.34 30.10 0.53
N ARG A 113 41.94 30.15 -0.75
CA ARG A 113 42.85 30.36 -1.89
C ARG A 113 43.49 31.75 -1.83
N ALA A 114 42.69 32.80 -1.64
CA ALA A 114 43.19 34.17 -1.54
C ALA A 114 44.20 34.33 -0.39
N LEU A 115 43.97 33.66 0.75
CA LEU A 115 44.91 33.67 1.87
C LEU A 115 46.21 32.91 1.55
N ALA A 116 46.13 31.76 0.88
CA ALA A 116 47.29 30.99 0.44
C ALA A 116 48.14 31.75 -0.59
N GLU A 117 47.52 32.60 -1.40
CA GLU A 117 48.17 33.51 -2.35
C GLU A 117 48.69 34.80 -1.70
N GLY A 118 48.55 34.96 -0.38
CA GLY A 118 49.03 36.13 0.37
C GLY A 118 48.12 37.35 0.34
N ASN A 119 46.94 37.25 -0.29
CA ASN A 119 45.99 38.34 -0.44
C ASN A 119 44.97 38.38 0.72
N ALA A 120 45.46 38.72 1.92
CA ALA A 120 44.65 38.78 3.15
C ALA A 120 43.47 39.78 3.06
N VAL A 121 43.64 40.89 2.32
CA VAL A 121 42.59 41.89 2.11
C VAL A 121 41.43 41.33 1.27
N ILE A 122 41.74 40.48 0.28
CA ILE A 122 40.74 39.81 -0.57
C ILE A 122 40.05 38.68 0.21
N ALA A 123 40.79 37.93 1.02
CA ALA A 123 40.20 36.89 1.86
C ALA A 123 39.19 37.45 2.88
N ALA A 124 39.45 38.63 3.44
CA ALA A 124 38.60 39.28 4.44
C ALA A 124 37.33 39.93 3.85
N SER A 125 37.30 40.25 2.56
CA SER A 125 36.16 40.86 1.89
C SER A 125 35.17 39.87 1.29
N ILE A 126 35.48 38.56 1.29
CA ILE A 126 34.56 37.52 0.85
C ILE A 126 33.52 37.27 1.94
N GLU A 127 32.26 37.60 1.64
CA GLU A 127 31.13 37.41 2.56
C GLU A 127 30.68 35.94 2.59
N ILE A 128 30.77 35.31 3.77
CA ILE A 128 30.28 33.94 3.99
C ILE A 128 28.88 34.03 4.57
N GLU A 129 27.89 33.56 3.81
CA GLU A 129 26.49 33.52 4.24
C GLU A 129 26.33 32.68 5.54
N ARG A 130 25.45 33.10 6.45
CA ARG A 130 25.22 32.39 7.72
C ARG A 130 24.38 31.12 7.50
N PRO A 131 24.59 30.05 8.29
CA PRO A 131 23.77 28.86 8.17
C PRO A 131 22.30 29.19 8.51
N PRO A 132 21.33 28.61 7.79
CA PRO A 132 19.93 28.76 8.14
C PRO A 132 19.69 28.15 9.53
N GLN A 133 19.09 28.94 10.42
CA GLN A 133 18.68 28.47 11.75
C GLN A 133 17.45 27.56 11.64
N ASP A 134 17.26 26.67 12.61
CA ASP A 134 16.09 25.79 12.67
C ASP A 134 14.83 26.63 12.88
N ALA A 135 14.07 26.83 11.80
CA ALA A 135 12.79 27.51 11.85
C ALA A 135 11.71 26.56 12.40
N ALA A 136 10.73 27.11 13.13
CA ALA A 136 9.61 26.35 13.66
C ALA A 136 8.88 25.59 12.52
N GLY A 137 8.75 24.27 12.66
CA GLY A 137 8.09 23.41 11.67
C GLY A 137 9.00 22.83 10.58
N VAL A 138 10.31 23.12 10.57
CA VAL A 138 11.25 22.55 9.60
C VAL A 138 12.28 21.67 10.30
N GLN A 139 12.28 20.37 9.97
CA GLN A 139 13.32 19.44 10.39
C GLN A 139 14.03 18.87 9.16
N PHE A 140 15.36 18.96 9.15
CA PHE A 140 16.17 18.41 8.08
C PHE A 140 16.69 17.03 8.47
N ARG A 141 16.48 16.03 7.61
CA ARG A 141 17.13 14.73 7.70
C ARG A 141 18.00 14.49 6.47
N LYS A 142 19.16 13.87 6.65
CA LYS A 142 19.98 13.40 5.53
C LYS A 142 19.39 12.08 5.03
N VAL A 143 18.98 12.04 3.77
CA VAL A 143 18.51 10.82 3.10
C VAL A 143 19.54 10.46 2.05
N TRP A 144 20.07 9.25 2.13
CA TRP A 144 20.89 8.69 1.07
C TRP A 144 19.96 8.20 -0.04
N THR A 145 20.20 8.67 -1.27
CA THR A 145 19.48 8.25 -2.47
C THR A 145 20.48 7.72 -3.49
N PHE A 146 19.99 6.95 -4.45
CA PHE A 146 20.80 6.40 -5.54
C PHE A 146 20.04 6.53 -6.86
N GLU A 147 20.78 6.53 -7.96
CA GLU A 147 20.26 6.46 -9.32
C GLU A 147 20.88 5.25 -10.01
N VAL A 148 20.05 4.46 -10.69
CA VAL A 148 20.52 3.28 -11.42
C VAL A 148 20.92 3.73 -12.82
N VAL A 149 22.23 3.87 -13.05
CA VAL A 149 22.78 4.27 -14.35
C VAL A 149 22.76 3.11 -15.34
N GLU A 150 23.05 1.89 -14.88
CA GLU A 150 23.18 0.70 -15.72
C GLU A 150 22.48 -0.52 -15.07
N PRO A 151 21.22 -0.80 -15.46
CA PRO A 151 20.40 -1.85 -14.80
C PRO A 151 20.99 -3.26 -14.89
N GLU A 152 21.70 -3.59 -15.97
CA GLU A 152 22.24 -4.94 -16.21
C GLU A 152 23.37 -5.31 -15.24
N ARG A 153 24.04 -4.31 -14.65
CA ARG A 153 25.11 -4.51 -13.68
C ARG A 153 24.61 -4.60 -12.24
N VAL A 154 23.31 -4.39 -12.02
CA VAL A 154 22.71 -4.52 -10.69
C VAL A 154 22.71 -6.01 -10.30
N PRO A 155 23.37 -6.40 -9.18
CA PRO A 155 23.40 -7.79 -8.76
C PRO A 155 22.00 -8.36 -8.52
N ARG A 156 21.84 -9.66 -8.77
CA ARG A 156 20.54 -10.35 -8.67
C ARG A 156 19.93 -10.30 -7.26
N ASP A 157 20.74 -10.11 -6.23
CA ASP A 157 20.31 -9.94 -4.83
C ASP A 157 19.44 -8.68 -4.63
N PHE A 158 19.60 -7.67 -5.48
CA PHE A 158 18.79 -6.44 -5.48
C PHE A 158 17.63 -6.48 -6.48
N MET A 159 17.44 -7.61 -7.19
CA MET A 159 16.36 -7.81 -8.14
C MET A 159 15.23 -8.65 -7.54
N SER A 160 13.98 -8.18 -7.66
CA SER A 160 12.78 -8.92 -7.28
C SER A 160 12.14 -9.62 -8.48
N ILE A 161 11.63 -10.84 -8.27
CA ILE A 161 10.90 -11.60 -9.28
C ILE A 161 9.49 -11.03 -9.46
N ASP A 162 9.03 -10.90 -10.70
CA ASP A 162 7.66 -10.49 -11.04
C ASP A 162 6.71 -11.69 -11.00
N GLU A 163 6.04 -11.89 -9.86
CA GLU A 163 5.06 -12.96 -9.67
C GLU A 163 3.85 -12.86 -10.60
N GLN A 164 3.45 -11.65 -11.03
CA GLN A 164 2.28 -11.48 -11.88
C GLN A 164 2.54 -12.05 -13.28
N LYS A 165 3.72 -11.81 -13.82
CA LYS A 165 4.14 -12.41 -15.10
C LYS A 165 4.24 -13.93 -15.03
N ILE A 166 4.76 -14.46 -13.92
CA ILE A 166 4.82 -15.90 -13.70
C ILE A 166 3.40 -16.49 -13.70
N ARG A 167 2.47 -15.93 -12.92
CA ARG A 167 1.08 -16.41 -12.87
C ARG A 167 0.39 -16.31 -14.22
N ALA A 168 0.59 -15.23 -14.97
CA ALA A 168 0.02 -15.06 -16.31
C ALA A 168 0.54 -16.15 -17.26
N PHE A 169 1.85 -16.42 -17.26
CA PHE A 169 2.45 -17.45 -18.09
C PHE A 169 1.95 -18.86 -17.74
N VAL A 170 1.88 -19.18 -16.43
CA VAL A 170 1.36 -20.47 -15.92
C VAL A 170 -0.11 -20.66 -16.28
N SER A 171 -0.93 -19.61 -16.20
CA SER A 171 -2.36 -19.67 -16.57
C SER A 171 -2.56 -19.97 -18.06
N MET A 172 -1.73 -19.38 -18.93
CA MET A 172 -1.82 -19.57 -20.39
C MET A 172 -1.31 -20.95 -20.84
N HIS A 173 -0.22 -21.44 -20.22
CA HIS A 173 0.46 -22.66 -20.67
C HIS A 173 0.10 -23.91 -19.85
N LYS A 174 -0.57 -23.75 -18.69
CA LYS A 174 -1.10 -24.82 -17.84
C LYS A 174 -0.07 -25.94 -17.61
N ASP A 175 -0.41 -27.18 -17.98
CA ASP A 175 0.43 -28.37 -17.82
C ASP A 175 1.76 -28.32 -18.60
N GLY A 176 1.85 -27.46 -19.62
CA GLY A 176 3.06 -27.24 -20.42
C GLY A 176 3.92 -26.08 -19.93
N ALA A 177 3.53 -25.36 -18.88
CA ALA A 177 4.28 -24.22 -18.37
C ALA A 177 5.58 -24.70 -17.70
N GLN A 178 6.73 -24.46 -18.34
CA GLN A 178 8.05 -24.68 -17.73
C GLN A 178 8.78 -23.34 -17.59
N ILE A 179 9.01 -22.92 -16.35
CA ILE A 179 9.84 -21.77 -16.02
C ILE A 179 11.01 -22.29 -15.18
N PRO A 180 12.27 -22.15 -15.65
CA PRO A 180 13.43 -22.57 -14.87
C PRO A 180 13.43 -21.92 -13.47
N GLY A 181 13.49 -22.75 -12.42
CA GLY A 181 13.47 -22.30 -11.03
C GLY A 181 12.10 -22.13 -10.39
N VAL A 182 10.98 -22.40 -11.09
CA VAL A 182 9.62 -22.33 -10.54
C VAL A 182 8.93 -23.69 -10.67
N ARG A 183 8.35 -24.20 -9.56
CA ARG A 183 7.56 -25.44 -9.55
C ARG A 183 6.07 -25.12 -9.71
N ILE A 184 5.42 -25.77 -10.68
CA ILE A 184 4.00 -25.56 -11.02
C ILE A 184 3.23 -26.85 -10.70
N PHE A 185 2.04 -26.73 -10.08
CA PHE A 185 1.20 -27.87 -9.69
C PHE A 185 -0.29 -27.51 -9.77
N GLN A 186 -1.14 -28.49 -10.05
CA GLN A 186 -2.60 -28.36 -10.10
C GLN A 186 -3.23 -28.84 -8.78
N LYS A 187 -4.31 -28.18 -8.35
CA LYS A 187 -5.11 -28.56 -7.18
C LYS A 187 -6.58 -28.46 -7.53
N ASP A 188 -7.34 -29.53 -7.32
CA ASP A 188 -8.78 -29.52 -7.51
C ASP A 188 -9.45 -28.76 -6.35
N VAL A 189 -10.34 -27.85 -6.72
CA VAL A 189 -11.10 -27.01 -5.78
C VAL A 189 -12.56 -27.09 -6.18
N VAL A 190 -13.43 -27.43 -5.22
CA VAL A 190 -14.88 -27.44 -5.43
C VAL A 190 -15.34 -26.00 -5.66
N VAL A 191 -15.92 -25.73 -6.83
CA VAL A 191 -16.51 -24.43 -7.16
C VAL A 191 -18.02 -24.61 -7.28
N SER A 192 -18.79 -24.02 -6.37
CA SER A 192 -20.25 -23.99 -6.47
C SER A 192 -20.70 -22.87 -7.41
N ARG A 193 -21.65 -23.15 -8.31
CA ARG A 193 -22.27 -22.14 -9.19
C ARG A 193 -23.34 -21.33 -8.47
#